data_AF-A0A1X3D354-F1
#
_entry.id   AF-A0A1X3D354-F1
#
_cell.length_a   1.000
_cell.length_b   1.000
_cell.length_c   1.000
_cell.angle_alpha   90.00
_cell.angle_beta   90.00
_cell.angle_gamma   90.00
#
_symmetry.space_group_name_H-M   'P 1'
#
loop_
_entity.id
_entity.type
_entity.pdbx_description
1 polymer ?
#
loop_
_entity_poly.entity_id
_entity_poly.type
_entity_poly.pdbx_seq_one_letter_code
_entity_poly.pdbx_strand_id
1 'polypeptide(L)'
;MNLENKLEDFLHHISINQDNLDEWYLSDFIDENIKILSSYESFEFMKKIIPYLVNYPEYGYELLEITQELKRQADTTEIFYNDDIPKKLIEMHVDDEYLTKIINNIFK
;
A
#
# COMPACT_ATOMS: atom_id res chain seq x y z
N MET A 1 4.17 -12.32 13.22
CA MET A 1 3.91 -12.49 11.78
C MET A 1 4.76 -11.46 11.04
N ASN A 2 5.56 -11.84 10.05
CA ASN A 2 6.38 -10.87 9.31
C ASN A 2 5.65 -10.42 8.05
N LEU A 3 4.93 -9.30 8.14
CA LEU A 3 4.15 -8.76 7.03
C LEU A 3 5.02 -8.21 5.89
N GLU A 4 6.27 -7.81 6.16
CA GLU A 4 7.22 -7.37 5.12
C GLU A 4 7.52 -8.54 4.17
N ASN A 5 7.88 -9.71 4.71
CA ASN A 5 8.13 -10.89 3.89
C ASN A 5 6.90 -11.27 3.06
N LYS A 6 5.69 -11.18 3.64
CA LYS A 6 4.45 -11.48 2.92
C LYS A 6 4.19 -10.48 1.79
N LEU A 7 4.47 -9.20 2.02
CA LEU A 7 4.38 -8.17 0.99
C LEU A 7 5.39 -8.43 -0.13
N GLU A 8 6.63 -8.77 0.21
CA GLU A 8 7.67 -9.10 -0.78
C GLU A 8 7.31 -10.34 -1.60
N ASP A 9 6.81 -11.40 -0.95
CA ASP A 9 6.33 -12.60 -1.62
C ASP A 9 5.14 -12.28 -2.55
N PHE A 10 4.23 -11.40 -2.12
CA PHE A 10 3.10 -10.94 -2.92
C PHE A 10 3.55 -10.13 -4.14
N LEU A 11 4.44 -9.14 -3.96
CA LEU A 11 5.01 -8.36 -5.05
C LEU A 11 5.80 -9.24 -6.03
N HIS A 12 6.52 -10.24 -5.51
CA HIS A 12 7.19 -11.21 -6.36
C HIS A 12 6.18 -12.06 -7.15
N HIS A 13 5.11 -12.52 -6.51
CA HIS A 13 4.06 -13.30 -7.16
C HIS A 13 3.39 -12.54 -8.30
N ILE A 14 3.00 -11.28 -8.10
CA ILE A 14 2.41 -10.46 -9.16
C ILE A 14 3.41 -10.16 -10.29
N SER A 15 4.70 -9.98 -9.95
CA SER A 15 5.73 -9.68 -10.95
C SER A 15 5.92 -10.80 -11.99
N ILE A 16 5.71 -12.06 -11.60
CA ILE A 16 5.91 -13.22 -12.48
C ILE A 16 4.61 -13.75 -13.09
N ASN A 17 3.44 -13.33 -12.59
CA ASN A 17 2.13 -13.87 -12.98
C ASN A 17 1.16 -12.84 -13.56
N GLN A 18 1.61 -11.66 -14.02
CA GLN A 18 0.75 -10.55 -14.47
C GLN A 18 -0.44 -10.98 -15.36
N ASP A 19 -0.23 -11.92 -16.29
CA ASP A 19 -1.27 -12.40 -17.23
C ASP A 19 -2.24 -13.44 -16.63
N ASN A 20 -1.96 -13.97 -15.43
CA ASN A 20 -2.70 -15.05 -14.77
C ASN A 20 -3.16 -14.70 -13.35
N LEU A 21 -3.09 -13.42 -12.96
CA LEU A 21 -3.65 -12.99 -11.68
C LEU A 21 -5.17 -13.14 -11.72
N ASP A 22 -5.73 -13.80 -10.71
CA ASP A 22 -7.17 -13.84 -10.54
C ASP A 22 -7.69 -12.45 -10.14
N GLU A 23 -8.99 -12.17 -10.34
CA GLU A 23 -9.58 -10.85 -10.07
C GLU A 23 -9.59 -10.48 -8.58
N TRP A 24 -9.33 -11.43 -7.67
CA TRP A 24 -9.44 -11.27 -6.22
C TRP A 24 -8.08 -11.22 -5.52
N TYR A 25 -6.96 -11.43 -6.21
CA TYR A 25 -5.60 -11.54 -5.64
C TYR A 25 -5.27 -10.48 -4.58
N LEU A 26 -5.63 -9.22 -4.84
CA LEU A 26 -5.38 -8.10 -3.94
C LEU A 26 -6.34 -8.10 -2.74
N SER A 27 -7.62 -8.42 -2.98
CA SER A 27 -8.62 -8.54 -1.92
C SER A 27 -8.26 -9.68 -0.96
N ASP A 28 -7.84 -10.82 -1.50
CA ASP A 28 -7.42 -11.99 -0.72
C ASP A 28 -6.18 -11.64 0.11
N PHE A 29 -5.18 -10.98 -0.48
CA PHE A 29 -4.01 -10.52 0.27
C PHE A 29 -4.40 -9.58 1.42
N ILE A 30 -5.31 -8.64 1.17
CA ILE A 30 -5.81 -7.69 2.18
C ILE A 30 -6.54 -8.42 3.31
N ASP A 31 -7.45 -9.33 2.99
CA ASP A 31 -8.26 -10.04 3.97
C ASP A 31 -7.41 -10.96 4.86
N GLU A 32 -6.46 -11.66 4.27
CA GLU A 32 -5.61 -12.62 4.96
C GLU A 32 -4.48 -11.98 5.77
N ASN A 33 -4.02 -10.79 5.38
CA ASN A 33 -2.77 -10.23 5.92
C ASN A 33 -2.90 -8.84 6.53
N ILE A 34 -3.87 -8.04 6.09
CA ILE A 34 -4.05 -6.64 6.54
C ILE A 34 -5.22 -6.52 7.51
N LYS A 35 -6.40 -7.08 7.20
CA LYS A 35 -7.59 -6.95 8.05
C LYS A 35 -7.49 -7.65 9.40
N ILE A 36 -6.53 -8.54 9.57
CA ILE A 36 -6.26 -9.26 10.81
C ILE A 36 -5.33 -8.50 11.77
N LEU A 37 -4.73 -7.40 11.32
CA LEU A 37 -3.81 -6.60 12.12
C LEU A 37 -4.56 -5.78 13.17
N SER A 38 -3.93 -5.58 14.32
CA SER A 38 -4.38 -4.54 15.26
C SER A 38 -4.13 -3.15 14.68
N SER A 39 -4.80 -2.14 15.26
CA SER A 39 -4.57 -0.73 14.88
C SER A 39 -3.10 -0.32 15.05
N TYR A 40 -2.44 -0.79 16.12
CA TYR A 40 -1.03 -0.53 16.35
C TYR A 40 -0.13 -1.17 15.27
N GLU A 41 -0.34 -2.46 14.97
CA GLU A 41 0.44 -3.14 13.92
C GLU A 41 0.23 -2.50 12.55
N SER A 42 -1.00 -2.07 12.25
CA SER A 42 -1.35 -1.37 11.01
C SER A 42 -0.57 -0.06 10.90
N PHE A 43 -0.59 0.76 11.96
CA PHE A 43 0.16 2.03 11.97
C PHE A 43 1.68 1.84 11.83
N GLU A 44 2.25 0.86 12.55
CA GLU A 44 3.67 0.55 12.43
C GLU A 44 4.04 0.09 11.02
N PHE A 45 3.16 -0.66 10.35
CA PHE A 45 3.40 -1.09 8.98
C PHE A 45 3.19 0.02 7.95
N MET A 46 2.34 1.01 8.21
CA MET A 46 2.23 2.21 7.35
C MET A 46 3.56 2.96 7.24
N LYS A 47 4.38 2.99 8.28
CA LYS A 47 5.73 3.60 8.23
C LYS A 47 6.66 2.78 7.32
N LYS A 48 6.48 1.46 7.31
CA LYS A 48 7.31 0.49 6.59
C LYS A 48 6.93 0.36 5.11
N ILE A 49 5.69 0.70 4.73
CA ILE A 49 5.25 0.63 3.32
C ILE A 49 5.73 1.82 2.47
N ILE A 50 6.11 2.94 3.09
CA ILE A 50 6.56 4.16 2.37
C ILE A 50 7.72 3.88 1.38
N PRO A 51 8.79 3.17 1.75
CA PRO A 51 9.85 2.84 0.80
C PRO A 51 9.36 2.00 -0.38
N TYR A 52 8.39 1.11 -0.18
CA TYR A 52 7.83 0.29 -1.26
C TYR A 52 7.06 1.15 -2.26
N LEU A 53 6.22 2.07 -1.78
CA LEU A 53 5.49 3.03 -2.62
C LEU A 53 6.41 3.86 -3.52
N VAL A 54 7.62 4.17 -3.03
CA VAL A 54 8.60 4.99 -3.74
C VAL A 54 9.48 4.17 -4.68
N ASN A 55 9.84 2.95 -4.29
CA ASN A 55 10.82 2.12 -5.02
C ASN A 55 10.18 1.20 -6.05
N TYR A 56 8.88 0.92 -5.95
CA TYR A 56 8.14 0.04 -6.87
C TYR A 56 6.88 0.71 -7.43
N PRO A 57 7.02 1.85 -8.15
CA PRO A 57 5.88 2.58 -8.70
C PRO A 57 5.05 1.76 -9.69
N GLU A 58 5.63 0.71 -10.30
CA GLU A 58 4.90 -0.22 -11.17
C GLU A 58 3.79 -1.01 -10.46
N TYR A 59 3.87 -1.15 -9.13
CA TYR A 59 2.82 -1.77 -8.29
C TYR A 59 2.04 -0.71 -7.50
N GLY A 60 1.98 0.52 -8.02
CA GLY A 60 1.39 1.67 -7.33
C GLY A 60 -0.07 1.42 -6.95
N TYR A 61 -0.84 0.75 -7.80
CA TYR A 61 -2.23 0.39 -7.52
C TYR A 61 -2.34 -0.50 -6.28
N GLU A 62 -1.65 -1.64 -6.28
CA GLU A 62 -1.70 -2.64 -5.22
C GLU A 62 -1.20 -2.05 -3.89
N LEU A 63 -0.06 -1.35 -3.94
CA LEU A 63 0.55 -0.75 -2.75
C LEU A 63 -0.30 0.36 -2.16
N LEU A 64 -0.97 1.18 -2.98
CA LEU A 64 -1.84 2.25 -2.50
C LEU A 64 -3.15 1.70 -1.91
N GLU A 65 -3.74 0.66 -2.49
CA GLU A 65 -4.91 -0.03 -1.92
C GLU A 65 -4.58 -0.68 -0.57
N ILE A 66 -3.46 -1.40 -0.47
CA ILE A 66 -2.96 -1.94 0.80
C ILE A 66 -2.75 -0.82 1.83
N THR A 67 -2.13 0.29 1.42
CA THR A 67 -1.87 1.43 2.31
C THR A 67 -3.18 2.10 2.78
N GLN A 68 -4.19 2.20 1.92
CA GLN A 68 -5.50 2.73 2.28
C GLN A 68 -6.18 1.86 3.34
N GLU A 69 -6.13 0.54 3.18
CA GLU A 69 -6.69 -0.39 4.15
C GLU A 69 -5.92 -0.35 5.48
N LEU A 70 -4.59 -0.28 5.45
CA LEU A 70 -3.77 -0.08 6.64
C LEU A 70 -4.15 1.20 7.39
N LYS A 71 -4.35 2.31 6.68
CA LYS A 71 -4.82 3.58 7.27
C LYS A 71 -6.19 3.41 7.94
N ARG A 72 -7.10 2.68 7.30
CA ARG A 72 -8.44 2.40 7.83
C ARG A 72 -8.37 1.58 9.13
N GLN A 73 -7.50 0.57 9.19
CA GLN A 73 -7.32 -0.29 10.36
C GLN A 73 -6.58 0.42 11.52
N ALA A 74 -5.61 1.26 11.17
CA ALA A 74 -4.86 2.05 12.14
C ALA A 74 -5.74 3.05 12.90
N ASP A 75 -6.82 3.53 12.26
CA ASP A 75 -7.82 4.46 12.84
C ASP A 75 -7.17 5.62 13.63
N THR A 76 -6.17 6.24 13.00
CA THR A 76 -5.36 7.30 13.62
C THR A 76 -5.19 8.50 12.72
N THR A 77 -4.92 9.65 13.34
CA THR A 77 -4.53 10.91 12.69
C THR A 77 -3.03 11.17 12.80
N GLU A 78 -2.28 10.24 13.41
CA GLU A 78 -0.83 10.36 13.53
C GLU A 78 -0.14 10.35 12.15
N ILE A 79 0.80 11.27 11.98
CA ILE A 79 1.60 11.40 10.76
C ILE A 79 2.66 10.29 10.76
N PHE A 80 2.71 9.52 9.67
CA PHE A 80 3.61 8.37 9.47
C PHE A 80 4.60 8.57 8.31
N TYR A 81 4.62 9.76 7.72
CA TYR A 81 5.35 10.11 6.51
C TYR A 81 5.96 11.51 6.64
N ASN A 82 6.92 11.82 5.78
CA ASN A 82 7.48 13.17 5.67
C ASN A 82 6.76 13.94 4.56
N ASP A 83 6.66 15.27 4.68
CA ASP A 83 5.90 16.16 3.77
C ASP A 83 6.26 16.05 2.27
N ASP A 84 7.43 15.51 1.95
CA ASP A 84 7.88 15.31 0.57
C ASP A 84 7.32 14.04 -0.09
N ILE A 85 6.90 13.04 0.71
CA ILE A 85 6.41 11.76 0.20
C ILE A 85 5.14 11.93 -0.66
N PRO A 86 4.09 12.63 -0.20
CA PRO A 86 2.86 12.75 -1.00
C PRO A 86 3.12 13.45 -2.34
N LYS A 87 3.96 14.49 -2.36
CA LYS A 87 4.35 15.20 -3.59
C LYS A 87 5.05 14.26 -4.57
N LYS A 88 6.02 13.49 -4.08
CA LYS A 88 6.77 12.52 -4.89
C LYS A 88 5.85 11.45 -5.48
N LEU A 89 4.92 10.91 -4.70
CA LEU A 89 3.97 9.91 -5.18
C LEU A 89 3.00 10.49 -6.22
N ILE A 90 2.53 11.72 -6.04
CA ILE A 90 1.69 12.40 -7.05
C ILE A 90 2.48 12.60 -8.35
N GLU A 91 3.75 13.01 -8.29
CA GLU A 91 4.59 13.15 -9.49
C GLU A 91 4.80 11.81 -10.22
N MET A 92 4.94 10.70 -9.48
CA MET A 92 5.10 9.36 -10.04
C MET A 92 3.83 8.85 -10.75
N HIS A 93 2.65 9.29 -10.31
CA HIS A 93 1.35 8.83 -10.80
C HIS A 93 0.51 9.97 -11.39
N VAL A 94 1.16 11.00 -11.93
CA VAL A 94 0.50 12.24 -12.37
C VAL A 94 -0.55 12.01 -13.47
N ASP A 95 -0.34 10.99 -14.29
CA ASP A 95 -1.25 10.63 -15.38
C ASP A 95 -2.39 9.69 -14.93
N ASP A 96 -2.36 9.24 -13.67
CA ASP A 96 -3.39 8.38 -13.07
C ASP A 96 -4.20 9.15 -12.01
N GLU A 97 -5.37 9.65 -12.44
CA GLU A 97 -6.28 10.40 -11.58
C GLU A 97 -6.78 9.57 -10.39
N TYR A 98 -6.97 8.26 -10.58
CA TYR A 98 -7.44 7.35 -9.54
C TYR A 98 -6.39 7.19 -8.45
N LEU A 99 -5.15 6.89 -8.81
CA LEU A 99 -4.05 6.75 -7.84
C LEU A 99 -3.76 8.08 -7.15
N THR A 100 -3.77 9.19 -7.89
CA THR A 100 -3.62 10.54 -7.31
C THR A 100 -4.70 10.83 -6.26
N LYS A 101 -5.95 10.39 -6.49
CA LYS A 101 -7.04 10.53 -5.51
C LYS A 101 -6.80 9.66 -4.27
N ILE A 102 -6.31 8.43 -4.42
CA ILE A 102 -5.98 7.56 -3.29
C ILE A 102 -4.85 8.17 -2.45
N ILE A 103 -3.76 8.61 -3.09
CA ILE A 103 -2.64 9.29 -2.42
C ILE A 103 -3.17 10.47 -1.61
N ASN A 104 -3.96 11.33 -2.24
CA ASN A 104 -4.57 12.47 -1.56
C ASN A 104 -5.47 12.07 -0.40
N ASN A 105 -6.04 10.87 -0.33
CA ASN A 105 -6.84 10.39 0.81
C ASN A 105 -5.98 9.79 1.92
N ILE A 106 -4.93 9.06 1.56
CA ILE A 106 -3.99 8.43 2.49
C ILE A 106 -3.16 9.49 3.23
N PHE A 107 -2.76 10.55 2.54
CA PHE A 107 -1.85 11.57 3.07
C PHE A 107 -2.55 12.90 3.39
N LYS A 108 -3.85 12.86 3.75
CA LYS A 108 -4.57 14.00 4.37
C LYS A 108 -4.14 14.24 5.80
#